data_AF-A0A2G5IK56-F1
#
_entry.id   AF-A0A2G5IK56-F1
#
_cell.length_a   1.000
_cell.length_b   1.000
_cell.length_c   1.000
_cell.angle_alpha   90.00
_cell.angle_beta   90.00
_cell.angle_gamma   90.00
#
_symmetry.space_group_name_H-M   'P 1'
#
loop_
_entity.id
_entity.type
_entity.pdbx_description
1 polymer ?
#
loop_
_entity_poly.entity_id
_entity_poly.type
_entity_poly.pdbx_seq_one_letter_code
_entity_poly.pdbx_strand_id
1 'polypeptide(L)'
;MAGYADSFFGYFAGKEDILFPDSDARARATIAAISDRDPTEGPVDVLLRALDTIAESDADMGSPMASVRMRLFHTVPAVRGKALQDQLAAQREIARELHVVFPDELDRVTAAALAGALTGAVSGALDALMGEEGTAGADADHLRARVRQATELALRPWRH
;
A
#
# COMPACT_ATOMS: atom_id res chain seq x y z
N MET A 1 38.25 -31.75 7.06
CA MET A 1 37.56 -31.15 5.91
C MET A 1 36.09 -30.97 6.27
N ALA A 2 35.74 -29.79 6.78
CA ALA A 2 34.35 -29.43 7.05
C ALA A 2 33.76 -28.80 5.78
N GLY A 3 32.85 -29.50 5.11
CA GLY A 3 31.96 -28.94 4.10
C GLY A 3 30.55 -29.05 4.65
N TYR A 4 30.14 -28.07 5.45
CA TYR A 4 28.80 -28.02 6.03
C TYR A 4 27.80 -27.60 4.95
N ALA A 5 26.66 -28.26 4.98
CA ALA A 5 25.52 -28.08 4.11
C ALA A 5 24.89 -26.68 4.23
N ASP A 6 24.27 -26.26 3.13
CA ASP A 6 22.97 -25.60 3.08
C ASP A 6 22.78 -24.32 3.92
N SER A 7 23.03 -23.15 3.32
CA SER A 7 22.56 -21.87 3.87
C SER A 7 22.41 -20.78 2.80
N PHE A 8 21.55 -21.03 1.82
CA PHE A 8 20.92 -19.93 1.05
C PHE A 8 19.40 -19.84 1.27
N PHE A 9 18.81 -20.78 2.02
CA PHE A 9 17.37 -20.83 2.32
C PHE A 9 16.99 -20.46 3.76
N GLY A 10 17.98 -20.11 4.60
CA GLY A 10 17.80 -19.94 6.04
C GLY A 10 17.66 -18.50 6.52
N TYR A 11 16.85 -17.64 5.88
CA TYR A 11 16.29 -16.42 6.50
C TYR A 11 15.19 -15.74 5.65
N PHE A 12 14.31 -16.51 5.01
CA PHE A 12 13.16 -15.94 4.29
C PHE A 12 11.89 -16.63 4.76
N ALA A 13 10.93 -15.88 5.29
CA ALA A 13 9.60 -16.41 5.58
C ALA A 13 8.83 -16.56 4.26
N GLY A 14 9.29 -17.47 3.40
CA GLY A 14 8.71 -17.79 2.09
C GLY A 14 9.33 -17.01 0.92
N LYS A 15 9.36 -17.62 -0.27
CA LYS A 15 9.79 -16.99 -1.53
C LYS A 15 8.96 -15.76 -1.92
N GLU A 16 7.83 -15.58 -1.24
CA GLU A 16 6.86 -14.51 -1.43
C GLU A 16 7.34 -13.18 -0.82
N ASP A 17 8.17 -13.20 0.23
CA ASP A 17 8.75 -11.99 0.83
C ASP A 17 9.70 -11.25 -0.12
N ILE A 18 10.33 -11.98 -1.05
CA ILE A 18 11.18 -11.41 -2.12
C ILE A 18 10.34 -10.67 -3.16
N LEU A 19 9.06 -11.04 -3.30
CA LEU A 19 8.14 -10.41 -4.27
C LEU A 19 7.57 -9.09 -3.73
N PHE A 20 7.51 -8.90 -2.41
CA PHE A 20 6.90 -7.72 -1.78
C PHE A 20 7.79 -7.02 -0.73
N PRO A 21 9.07 -6.71 -1.02
CA PRO A 21 9.91 -5.96 -0.07
C PRO A 21 9.35 -4.56 0.25
N ASP A 22 8.56 -3.98 -0.66
CA ASP A 22 8.06 -2.60 -0.55
C ASP A 22 6.68 -2.47 0.09
N SER A 23 5.89 -3.54 0.28
CA SER A 23 4.58 -3.42 0.93
C SER A 23 4.71 -2.93 2.38
N ASP A 24 5.72 -3.46 3.07
CA ASP A 24 6.09 -3.08 4.42
C ASP A 24 6.68 -1.65 4.45
N ALA A 25 7.38 -1.23 3.39
CA ALA A 25 7.91 0.13 3.27
C ALA A 25 6.80 1.17 3.07
N ARG A 26 5.78 0.89 2.23
CA ARG A 26 4.63 1.79 2.00
C ARG A 26 3.76 1.94 3.24
N ALA A 27 3.51 0.84 3.95
CA ALA A 27 2.79 0.86 5.22
C ALA A 27 3.54 1.71 6.26
N ARG A 28 4.84 1.47 6.44
CA ARG A 28 5.69 2.30 7.32
C ARG A 28 5.74 3.76 6.92
N ALA A 29 5.86 4.07 5.64
CA ALA A 29 5.86 5.45 5.14
C ALA A 29 4.53 6.15 5.43
N THR A 30 3.41 5.43 5.29
CA THR A 30 2.08 5.96 5.64
C THR A 30 1.98 6.22 7.14
N ILE A 31 2.40 5.26 7.97
CA ILE A 31 2.42 5.41 9.43
C ILE A 31 3.29 6.59 9.85
N ALA A 32 4.51 6.69 9.32
CA ALA A 32 5.41 7.81 9.59
C ALA A 32 4.79 9.15 9.18
N ALA A 33 4.16 9.23 8.01
CA ALA A 33 3.48 10.44 7.57
C ALA A 33 2.31 10.85 8.48
N ILE A 34 1.62 9.87 9.11
CA ILE A 34 0.58 10.13 10.11
C ILE A 34 1.17 10.63 11.42
N SER A 35 2.24 9.99 11.91
CA SER A 35 2.92 10.40 13.14
C SER A 35 3.55 11.79 13.00
N ASP A 36 4.14 12.10 11.84
CA ASP A 36 4.84 13.37 11.55
C ASP A 36 3.94 14.45 10.94
N ARG A 37 2.61 14.34 11.09
CA ARG A 37 1.67 15.31 10.53
C ARG A 37 1.90 16.74 11.03
N ASP A 38 1.52 17.71 10.21
CA ASP A 38 1.32 19.06 10.71
C ASP A 38 0.09 19.08 11.66
N PRO A 39 0.13 19.77 12.81
CA PRO A 39 -1.00 19.83 13.73
C PRO A 39 -2.28 20.41 13.15
N THR A 40 -2.21 21.10 12.00
CA THR A 40 -3.36 21.68 11.30
C THR A 40 -3.92 20.76 10.20
N GLU A 41 -3.22 19.67 9.85
CA GLU A 41 -3.71 18.69 8.87
C GLU A 41 -4.80 17.81 9.49
N GLY A 42 -5.93 17.69 8.79
CA GLY A 42 -6.95 16.70 9.11
C GLY A 42 -6.53 15.29 8.68
N PRO A 43 -7.24 14.24 9.16
CA PRO A 43 -6.88 12.85 8.90
C PRO A 43 -6.85 12.48 7.42
N VAL A 44 -7.73 13.07 6.60
CA VAL A 44 -7.74 12.83 5.14
C VAL A 44 -6.54 13.45 4.46
N ASP A 45 -6.14 14.66 4.85
CA ASP A 45 -5.09 15.41 4.15
C ASP A 45 -3.72 14.76 4.40
N VAL A 46 -3.49 14.27 5.61
CA VAL A 46 -2.33 13.43 5.95
C VAL A 46 -2.23 12.20 5.04
N LEU A 47 -3.33 11.47 4.85
CA LEU A 47 -3.33 10.26 4.04
C LEU A 47 -3.10 10.55 2.55
N LEU A 48 -3.63 11.66 2.04
CA LEU A 48 -3.40 12.08 0.65
C LEU A 48 -1.96 12.56 0.44
N ARG A 49 -1.38 13.29 1.40
CA ARG A 49 0.04 13.65 1.38
C ARG A 49 0.95 12.42 1.47
N ALA A 50 0.60 11.46 2.31
CA ALA A 50 1.33 10.20 2.41
C ALA A 50 1.30 9.43 1.08
N LEU A 51 0.14 9.38 0.42
CA LEU A 51 -0.02 8.77 -0.89
C LEU A 51 0.88 9.45 -1.94
N ASP A 52 0.95 10.78 -1.97
CA ASP A 52 1.82 11.51 -2.89
C ASP A 52 3.30 11.22 -2.64
N THR A 53 3.71 11.26 -1.37
CA THR A 53 5.10 11.00 -0.98
C THR A 53 5.53 9.61 -1.42
N ILE A 54 4.66 8.61 -1.21
CA ILE A 54 4.90 7.24 -1.67
C ILE A 54 5.00 7.20 -3.19
N ALA A 55 4.06 7.82 -3.90
CA ALA A 55 4.02 7.86 -5.36
C ALA A 55 5.21 8.60 -5.99
N GLU A 56 5.81 9.57 -5.30
CA GLU A 56 7.04 10.25 -5.73
C GLU A 56 8.29 9.38 -5.50
N SER A 57 8.31 8.61 -4.42
CA SER A 57 9.42 7.70 -4.08
C SER A 57 9.40 6.37 -4.85
N ASP A 58 8.24 5.97 -5.38
CA ASP A 58 8.01 4.68 -6.03
C ASP A 58 8.45 4.70 -7.51
N ALA A 59 9.76 4.74 -7.73
CA ALA A 59 10.38 4.62 -9.04
C ALA A 59 10.12 3.24 -9.72
N ASP A 60 9.62 2.26 -8.97
CA ASP A 60 9.41 0.89 -9.45
C ASP A 60 8.02 0.68 -10.06
N MET A 61 7.12 1.66 -9.96
CA MET A 61 5.72 1.53 -10.41
C MET A 61 5.57 1.34 -11.94
N GLY A 62 6.57 1.74 -12.72
CA GLY A 62 6.68 1.50 -14.17
C GLY A 62 7.68 0.41 -14.57
N SER A 63 8.26 -0.31 -13.61
CA SER A 63 9.33 -1.28 -13.84
C SER A 63 8.82 -2.58 -14.47
N PRO A 64 9.65 -3.27 -15.28
CA PRO A 64 9.37 -4.64 -15.69
C PRO A 64 9.04 -5.57 -14.51
N MET A 65 9.64 -5.33 -13.35
CA MET A 65 9.40 -6.13 -12.14
C MET A 65 7.98 -5.94 -11.58
N ALA A 66 7.42 -4.72 -11.64
CA ALA A 66 6.04 -4.47 -11.24
C ALA A 66 5.04 -5.29 -12.08
N SER A 67 5.28 -5.41 -13.39
CA SER A 67 4.46 -6.24 -14.27
C SER A 67 4.53 -7.73 -13.92
N VAL A 68 5.70 -8.21 -13.48
CA VAL A 68 5.91 -9.61 -13.06
C VAL A 68 5.20 -9.87 -11.73
N ARG A 69 5.35 -8.98 -10.74
CA ARG A 69 4.66 -9.08 -9.44
C ARG A 69 3.14 -9.10 -9.63
N MET A 70 2.61 -8.25 -10.50
CA MET A 70 1.18 -8.21 -10.79
C MET A 70 0.70 -9.50 -11.45
N ARG A 71 1.44 -10.02 -12.43
CA ARG A 71 1.14 -11.31 -13.05
C ARG A 71 1.12 -12.44 -12.02
N LEU A 72 2.08 -12.48 -11.09
CA LEU A 72 2.13 -13.48 -10.02
C LEU A 72 0.95 -13.34 -9.05
N PHE A 73 0.57 -12.11 -8.68
CA PHE A 73 -0.63 -11.85 -7.89
C PHE A 73 -1.92 -12.37 -8.57
N HIS A 74 -2.04 -12.22 -9.90
CA HIS A 74 -3.20 -12.71 -10.65
C HIS A 74 -3.18 -14.21 -10.96
N THR A 75 -2.01 -14.84 -11.06
CA THR A 75 -1.90 -16.24 -11.52
C THR A 75 -1.55 -17.23 -10.42
N VAL A 76 -0.99 -16.78 -9.29
CA VAL A 76 -0.51 -17.66 -8.22
C VAL A 76 -1.33 -17.43 -6.94
N PRO A 77 -2.22 -18.36 -6.56
CA PRO A 77 -3.10 -18.20 -5.39
C PRO A 77 -2.36 -17.98 -4.06
N ALA A 78 -1.23 -18.65 -3.85
CA ALA A 78 -0.43 -18.51 -2.62
C ALA A 78 0.14 -17.08 -2.48
N VAL A 79 0.70 -16.55 -3.56
CA VAL A 79 1.22 -15.17 -3.65
C VAL A 79 0.12 -14.16 -3.35
N ARG A 80 -1.07 -14.32 -3.96
CA ARG A 80 -2.22 -13.47 -3.68
C ARG A 80 -2.65 -13.55 -2.21
N GLY A 81 -2.71 -14.77 -1.66
CA GLY A 81 -3.08 -15.01 -0.27
C GLY A 81 -2.17 -14.27 0.70
N LYS A 82 -0.84 -14.38 0.51
CA LYS A 82 0.14 -13.65 1.32
C LYS A 82 0.01 -12.14 1.18
N ALA A 83 -0.09 -11.62 -0.05
CA ALA A 83 -0.25 -10.20 -0.31
C ALA A 83 -1.50 -9.60 0.39
N LEU A 84 -2.64 -10.31 0.35
CA LEU A 84 -3.85 -9.88 1.03
C LEU A 84 -3.73 -9.93 2.56
N GLN A 85 -3.00 -10.91 3.10
CA GLN A 85 -2.70 -10.97 4.55
C GLN A 85 -1.84 -9.79 4.99
N ASP A 86 -0.80 -9.46 4.23
CA ASP A 86 0.08 -8.33 4.53
C ASP A 86 -0.67 -7.00 4.40
N GLN A 87 -1.50 -6.84 3.38
CA GLN A 87 -2.36 -5.68 3.21
C GLN A 87 -3.32 -5.49 4.39
N LEU A 88 -3.93 -6.59 4.88
CA LEU A 88 -4.81 -6.54 6.05
C LEU A 88 -4.04 -6.18 7.33
N ALA A 89 -2.81 -6.67 7.50
CA ALA A 89 -1.95 -6.30 8.61
C ALA A 89 -1.66 -4.79 8.58
N ALA A 90 -1.16 -4.28 7.45
CA ALA A 90 -0.87 -2.86 7.25
C ALA A 90 -2.09 -1.96 7.49
N GLN A 91 -3.27 -2.33 6.97
CA GLN A 91 -4.52 -1.59 7.19
C GLN A 91 -4.85 -1.47 8.69
N ARG A 92 -4.63 -2.53 9.47
CA ARG A 92 -4.83 -2.51 10.93
C ARG A 92 -3.83 -1.63 11.65
N GLU A 93 -2.60 -1.54 11.16
CA GLU A 93 -1.58 -0.65 11.74
C GLU A 93 -1.90 0.81 11.47
N ILE A 94 -2.23 1.14 10.22
CA ILE A 94 -2.67 2.48 9.82
C ILE A 94 -3.90 2.92 10.64
N ALA A 95 -4.89 2.04 10.82
CA ALA A 95 -6.07 2.33 11.63
C ALA A 95 -5.73 2.63 13.11
N ARG A 96 -4.78 1.88 13.69
CA ARG A 96 -4.31 2.13 15.05
C ARG A 96 -3.64 3.50 15.15
N GLU A 97 -2.76 3.82 14.22
CA GLU A 97 -2.04 5.09 14.22
C GLU A 97 -2.99 6.28 14.03
N LEU A 98 -3.93 6.18 13.08
CA LEU A 98 -4.97 7.20 12.88
C LEU A 98 -5.75 7.48 14.16
N HIS A 99 -6.16 6.45 14.90
CA HIS A 99 -6.88 6.63 16.16
C HIS A 99 -6.01 7.25 17.26
N VAL A 100 -4.72 6.90 17.33
CA VAL A 100 -3.77 7.49 18.30
C VAL A 100 -3.54 8.97 18.03
N VAL A 101 -3.44 9.34 16.75
CA VAL A 101 -3.05 10.66 16.30
C VAL A 101 -4.25 11.62 16.23
N PHE A 102 -5.44 11.10 15.94
CA PHE A 102 -6.69 11.87 15.85
C PHE A 102 -7.76 11.36 16.83
N PRO A 103 -7.48 11.29 18.15
CA PRO A 103 -8.39 10.66 19.11
C PRO A 103 -9.71 11.41 19.30
N ASP A 104 -9.73 12.72 19.01
CA ASP A 104 -10.91 13.58 19.15
C ASP A 104 -11.79 13.58 17.88
N GLU A 105 -11.25 13.15 16.74
CA GLU A 105 -11.95 13.11 15.45
C GLU A 105 -12.33 11.69 15.02
N LEU A 106 -11.50 10.70 15.38
CA LEU A 106 -11.66 9.31 14.97
C LEU A 106 -11.72 8.38 16.17
N ASP A 107 -12.85 7.71 16.34
CA ASP A 107 -12.93 6.52 17.17
C ASP A 107 -12.28 5.31 16.46
N ARG A 108 -12.20 4.18 17.16
CA ARG A 108 -11.57 2.97 16.61
C ARG A 108 -12.24 2.44 15.35
N VAL A 109 -13.57 2.56 15.25
CA VAL A 109 -14.35 2.06 14.11
C VAL A 109 -14.19 3.00 12.93
N THR A 110 -14.27 4.31 13.14
CA THR A 110 -14.09 5.31 12.09
C THR A 110 -12.66 5.35 11.57
N ALA A 111 -11.65 5.23 12.43
CA ALA A 111 -10.26 5.08 12.01
C ALA A 111 -10.04 3.81 11.16
N ALA A 112 -10.63 2.68 11.56
CA ALA A 112 -10.54 1.44 10.79
C ALA A 112 -11.27 1.52 9.45
N ALA A 113 -12.42 2.18 9.40
CA ALA A 113 -13.18 2.42 8.17
C ALA A 113 -12.42 3.35 7.22
N LEU A 114 -11.79 4.42 7.74
CA LEU A 114 -10.95 5.33 6.97
C LEU A 114 -9.73 4.62 6.36
N ALA A 115 -9.02 3.82 7.17
CA ALA A 115 -7.91 3.01 6.69
C ALA A 115 -8.36 2.00 5.62
N GLY A 116 -9.52 1.36 5.82
CA GLY A 116 -10.10 0.45 4.83
C GLY A 116 -10.51 1.15 3.53
N ALA A 117 -11.04 2.37 3.60
CA ALA A 117 -11.40 3.17 2.43
C ALA A 117 -10.15 3.55 1.62
N LEU A 118 -9.07 3.97 2.28
CA LEU A 118 -7.77 4.22 1.64
C LEU A 118 -7.23 2.97 0.95
N THR A 119 -7.12 1.86 1.69
CA THR A 119 -6.58 0.60 1.16
C THR A 119 -7.42 0.09 -0.01
N GLY A 120 -8.75 0.09 0.12
CA GLY A 120 -9.65 -0.35 -0.94
C GLY A 120 -9.59 0.52 -2.19
N ALA A 121 -9.49 1.84 -2.04
CA ALA A 121 -9.38 2.76 -3.17
C ALA A 121 -8.08 2.54 -3.95
N VAL A 122 -6.94 2.40 -3.26
CA VAL A 122 -5.65 2.15 -3.89
C VAL A 122 -5.64 0.79 -4.58
N SER A 123 -5.99 -0.29 -3.87
CA SER A 123 -5.97 -1.64 -4.45
C SER A 123 -6.95 -1.79 -5.62
N GLY A 124 -8.17 -1.24 -5.50
CA GLY A 124 -9.18 -1.31 -6.56
C GLY A 124 -8.79 -0.51 -7.80
N ALA A 125 -8.19 0.67 -7.63
CA ALA A 125 -7.68 1.46 -8.75
C ALA A 125 -6.54 0.74 -9.47
N LEU A 126 -5.58 0.17 -8.73
CA LEU A 126 -4.47 -0.58 -9.31
C LEU A 126 -4.94 -1.83 -10.05
N ASP A 127 -5.86 -2.61 -9.47
CA ASP A 127 -6.43 -3.81 -10.08
C ASP A 127 -7.17 -3.48 -11.39
N ALA A 128 -7.99 -2.43 -11.39
CA ALA A 128 -8.71 -1.99 -12.58
C ALA A 128 -7.76 -1.50 -13.69
N LEU A 129 -6.76 -0.69 -13.34
CA LEU A 129 -5.81 -0.14 -14.32
C LEU A 129 -4.88 -1.22 -14.88
N MET A 130 -4.51 -2.23 -14.10
CA MET A 130 -3.60 -3.29 -14.51
C MET A 130 -4.30 -4.47 -15.21
N GLY A 131 -5.61 -4.64 -14.98
CA GLY A 131 -6.44 -5.66 -15.61
C GLY A 131 -6.83 -5.35 -17.06
N GLU A 132 -6.71 -4.10 -17.51
CA GLU A 132 -6.84 -3.75 -18.93
C GLU A 132 -5.60 -4.26 -19.69
N GLU A 133 -5.80 -5.17 -20.66
CA GLU A 133 -4.76 -5.87 -21.45
C GLU A 133 -3.78 -4.96 -22.24
N GLY A 134 -3.78 -3.65 -22.00
CA GLY A 134 -3.09 -2.62 -22.79
C GLY A 134 -2.14 -1.71 -22.03
N THR A 135 -1.78 -1.95 -20.76
CA THR A 135 -0.83 -1.07 -20.04
C THR A 135 0.65 -1.28 -20.39
N ALA A 136 0.95 -1.90 -21.54
CA ALA A 136 2.25 -1.80 -22.17
C ALA A 136 2.51 -0.34 -22.57
N GLY A 137 2.96 0.49 -21.61
CA GLY A 137 3.18 1.92 -21.76
C GLY A 137 2.22 2.83 -20.99
N ALA A 138 1.48 2.34 -19.99
CA ALA A 138 0.74 3.24 -19.11
C ALA A 138 1.73 4.19 -18.42
N ASP A 139 1.57 5.48 -18.70
CA ASP A 139 2.38 6.53 -18.10
C ASP A 139 2.26 6.46 -16.57
N ALA A 140 3.40 6.39 -15.88
CA ALA A 140 3.42 6.34 -14.42
C ALA A 140 2.69 7.55 -13.82
N ASP A 141 2.71 8.70 -14.50
CA ASP A 141 1.97 9.89 -14.08
C ASP A 141 0.46 9.70 -14.20
N HIS A 142 -0.01 9.03 -15.25
CA HIS A 142 -1.41 8.68 -15.41
C HIS A 142 -1.85 7.71 -14.30
N LEU A 143 -1.06 6.67 -14.02
CA LEU A 143 -1.35 5.71 -12.95
C LEU A 143 -1.45 6.42 -11.58
N ARG A 144 -0.46 7.28 -11.27
CA ARG A 144 -0.45 8.09 -10.04
C ARG A 144 -1.69 8.98 -9.93
N ALA A 145 -2.01 9.72 -10.99
CA ALA A 145 -3.17 10.60 -11.02
C ALA A 145 -4.50 9.84 -10.80
N ARG A 146 -4.65 8.66 -11.41
CA ARG A 146 -5.87 7.85 -11.28
C ARG A 146 -6.03 7.23 -9.89
N VAL A 147 -4.94 6.73 -9.29
CA VAL A 147 -4.94 6.24 -7.90
C VAL A 147 -5.24 7.38 -6.92
N ARG A 148 -4.62 8.54 -7.12
CA ARG A 148 -4.89 9.75 -6.32
C ARG A 148 -6.35 10.16 -6.40
N GLN A 149 -6.90 10.26 -7.59
CA GLN A 149 -8.31 10.62 -7.81
C GLN A 149 -9.28 9.62 -7.16
N ALA A 150 -9.03 8.31 -7.29
CA ALA A 150 -9.87 7.28 -6.67
C ALA A 150 -9.84 7.39 -5.15
N THR A 151 -8.67 7.66 -4.57
CA THR A 151 -8.50 7.85 -3.12
C THR A 151 -9.25 9.10 -2.66
N GLU A 152 -9.09 10.24 -3.33
CA GLU A 152 -9.82 11.47 -2.98
C GLU A 152 -11.35 11.28 -3.01
N LEU A 153 -11.85 10.56 -4.01
CA LEU A 153 -13.28 10.24 -4.10
C LEU A 153 -13.75 9.39 -2.91
N ALA A 154 -12.99 8.34 -2.56
CA ALA A 154 -13.32 7.44 -1.47
C ALA A 154 -13.23 8.11 -0.09
N LEU A 155 -12.29 9.05 0.08
CA LEU A 155 -12.08 9.75 1.34
C LEU A 155 -12.93 11.01 1.51
N ARG A 156 -13.65 11.44 0.46
CA ARG A 156 -14.52 12.64 0.50
C ARG A 156 -15.51 12.69 1.68
N PRO A 157 -16.17 11.59 2.10
CA PRO A 157 -17.11 11.62 3.23
C PRO A 157 -16.48 12.03 4.57
N TRP A 158 -15.15 12.01 4.67
CA TRP A 158 -14.37 12.23 5.87
C TRP A 158 -13.76 13.64 5.93
N ARG A 159 -13.94 14.46 4.88
CA ARG A 159 -13.54 15.86 4.85
C ARG A 159 -14.65 16.70 5.47
N HIS A 160 -14.50 17.05 6.74
CA HIS A 160 -15.41 17.91 7.49
C HIS A 160 -14.92 19.35 7.50
#